data_AF-A0A453MNE8-F1
#
_entry.id   AF-A0A453MNE8-F1
#
_cell.length_a   1.000
_cell.length_b   1.000
_cell.length_c   1.000
_cell.angle_alpha   90.00
_cell.angle_beta   90.00
_cell.angle_gamma   90.00
#
_symmetry.space_group_name_H-M   'P 1'
#
loop_
_entity.id
_entity.type
_entity.pdbx_description
1 polymer ?
#
loop_
_entity_poly.entity_id
_entity_poly.type
_entity_poly.pdbx_seq_one_letter_code
_entity_poly.pdbx_strand_id
1 'polypeptide(L)'
;RPLPVRHRPRLLPPWLQGKTFRLSVKDDGYNPRWRTNPCNYGMLVERSRYNFSTLDMQGNWTLLKRFSRGVHLALDFAIGNTSCPAEGQPSPPDYACVSGNSSCANADAADTPAYVCKCWDKYTGNPYLPNGCQDIDECKQPQLYPCQNGRICKNRIGGYDCPCKFGMKSDGKAGTCTHVLLTTAAKATMGKY
;
A
#
# COMPACT_ATOMS: atom_id res chain seq x y z
N ARG A 1 -9.16 -10.17 12.33
CA ARG A 1 -8.88 -8.78 11.90
C ARG A 1 -8.55 -8.81 10.42
N PRO A 2 -9.26 -8.09 9.54
CA PRO A 2 -8.89 -8.03 8.13
C PRO A 2 -7.50 -7.40 8.01
N LEU A 3 -6.61 -8.04 7.26
CA LEU A 3 -5.29 -7.50 6.96
C LEU A 3 -5.44 -6.18 6.18
N PRO A 4 -4.67 -5.13 6.48
CA PRO A 4 -4.69 -3.92 5.68
C PRO A 4 -4.26 -4.26 4.25
N VAL A 5 -5.04 -3.81 3.27
CA VAL A 5 -4.73 -3.91 1.85
C VAL A 5 -3.42 -3.16 1.61
N ARG A 6 -2.30 -3.88 1.57
CA ARG A 6 -1.02 -3.34 1.11
C ARG A 6 -1.12 -3.15 -0.39
N HIS A 7 -1.66 -2.03 -0.85
CA HIS A 7 -1.32 -1.55 -2.18
C HIS A 7 0.17 -1.21 -2.15
N ARG A 8 0.95 -2.04 -2.83
CA ARG A 8 2.40 -1.84 -2.92
C ARG A 8 2.68 -0.49 -3.59
N PRO A 9 3.53 0.35 -3.01
CA PRO A 9 4.16 1.41 -3.78
C PRO A 9 5.03 0.72 -4.85
N ARG A 10 4.55 0.65 -6.11
CA ARG A 10 5.20 -0.12 -7.19
C ARG A 10 6.50 0.51 -7.70
N LEU A 11 6.83 1.72 -7.25
CA LEU A 11 7.99 2.45 -7.71
C LEU A 11 8.79 2.89 -6.50
N LEU A 12 10.09 2.60 -6.49
CA LEU A 12 11.01 3.16 -5.51
C LEU A 12 11.03 4.69 -5.66
N PRO A 13 11.12 5.45 -4.56
CA PRO A 13 11.37 6.88 -4.63
C PRO A 13 12.57 7.17 -5.57
N PRO A 14 12.55 8.23 -6.41
CA PRO A 14 13.58 8.48 -7.40
C PRO A 14 15.00 8.54 -6.80
N TRP A 15 15.13 9.07 -5.59
CA TRP A 15 16.39 9.16 -4.87
C TRP A 15 16.93 7.82 -4.34
N LEU A 16 16.10 6.77 -4.28
CA LEU A 16 16.53 5.39 -3.99
C LEU A 16 16.86 4.60 -5.26
N GLN A 17 16.46 5.07 -6.43
CA GLN A 17 16.75 4.37 -7.68
C GLN A 17 18.24 4.47 -8.02
N GLY A 18 18.83 3.36 -8.44
CA GLY A 18 20.26 3.28 -8.77
C GLY A 18 21.20 3.35 -7.57
N LYS A 19 20.70 3.27 -6.32
CA LYS A 19 21.55 3.16 -5.13
C LYS A 19 22.07 1.73 -4.96
N THR A 20 23.34 1.62 -4.57
CA THR A 20 23.96 0.35 -4.21
C THR A 20 23.93 0.18 -2.69
N PHE A 21 23.32 -0.91 -2.23
CA PHE A 21 23.34 -1.31 -0.82
C PHE A 21 24.39 -2.40 -0.64
N ARG A 22 25.27 -2.24 0.36
CA ARG A 22 26.25 -3.27 0.73
C ARG A 22 25.80 -3.95 2.02
N LEU A 23 25.39 -5.20 1.91
CA LEU A 23 25.18 -6.06 3.09
C LEU A 23 26.52 -6.74 3.40
N SER A 24 27.03 -6.53 4.61
CA SER A 24 28.21 -7.25 5.11
C SER A 24 27.75 -8.20 6.21
N VAL A 25 28.01 -9.49 6.03
CA VAL A 25 27.85 -10.50 7.07
C VAL A 25 29.25 -10.74 7.64
N LYS A 26 29.45 -10.41 8.92
CA LYS A 26 30.68 -10.75 9.65
C LYS A 26 30.43 -12.05 10.42
N ASP A 27 31.37 -12.97 10.30
CA ASP A 27 31.42 -14.18 11.12
C ASP A 27 32.60 -13.99 12.09
N ASP A 28 32.30 -13.90 13.38
CA ASP A 28 33.30 -13.63 14.42
C ASP A 28 33.83 -14.96 15.04
N GLY A 29 33.52 -16.12 14.43
CA GLY A 29 33.87 -17.45 14.94
C GLY A 29 34.68 -18.33 13.97
N TYR A 30 35.31 -19.38 14.53
CA TYR A 30 35.89 -20.46 13.73
C TYR A 30 34.76 -21.28 13.09
N ASN A 31 34.64 -21.22 11.76
CA ASN A 31 33.69 -22.03 11.00
C ASN A 31 34.34 -23.35 10.54
N PRO A 32 34.13 -24.48 11.26
CA PRO A 32 34.75 -25.77 10.94
C PRO A 32 34.32 -26.33 9.58
N ARG A 33 33.27 -25.77 8.96
CA ARG A 33 32.77 -26.16 7.63
C ARG A 33 33.35 -25.32 6.49
N TRP A 34 34.23 -24.36 6.76
CA TRP A 34 34.85 -23.52 5.71
C TRP A 34 35.56 -24.32 4.62
N ARG A 35 36.29 -25.39 5.00
CA ARG A 35 37.00 -26.25 4.05
C ARG A 35 36.08 -27.05 3.13
N THR A 36 34.82 -27.27 3.53
CA THR A 36 33.83 -28.03 2.77
C THR A 36 32.75 -27.16 2.12
N ASN A 37 32.52 -25.95 2.64
CA ASN A 37 31.53 -24.98 2.17
C ASN A 37 32.09 -23.54 2.27
N PRO A 38 32.99 -23.15 1.34
CA PRO A 38 33.72 -21.88 1.40
C PRO A 38 32.88 -20.65 1.03
N CYS A 39 31.66 -20.83 0.50
CA CYS A 39 30.80 -19.73 0.06
C CYS A 39 29.40 -19.85 0.69
N ASN A 40 29.09 -18.98 1.65
CA ASN A 40 27.74 -18.77 2.14
C ASN A 40 27.22 -17.45 1.56
N TYR A 41 25.98 -17.44 1.08
CA TYR A 41 25.33 -16.22 0.62
C TYR A 41 24.11 -15.95 1.51
N GLY A 42 23.87 -14.67 1.81
CA GLY A 42 22.65 -14.19 2.46
C GLY A 42 21.90 -13.28 1.51
N MET A 43 20.57 -13.34 1.53
CA MET A 43 19.72 -12.45 0.75
C MET A 43 18.57 -11.92 1.60
N LEU A 44 18.21 -10.65 1.39
CA LEU A 44 16.99 -10.07 1.93
C LEU A 44 15.92 -10.11 0.84
N VAL A 45 14.82 -10.81 1.10
CA VAL A 45 13.78 -11.09 0.10
C VAL A 45 12.40 -10.92 0.66
N GLU A 46 11.47 -10.54 -0.20
CA GLU A 46 10.06 -10.50 0.16
C GLU A 46 9.54 -11.92 0.47
N ARG A 47 9.01 -12.11 1.69
CA ARG A 47 8.51 -13.40 2.20
C ARG A 47 7.55 -14.12 1.24
N SER A 48 6.71 -13.39 0.51
CA SER A 48 5.72 -13.97 -0.40
C SER A 48 6.30 -14.39 -1.77
N ARG A 49 7.53 -13.98 -2.08
CA ARG A 49 8.18 -14.14 -3.40
C ARG A 49 9.36 -15.10 -3.38
N TYR A 50 9.74 -15.59 -2.21
CA TYR A 50 10.80 -16.57 -2.05
C TYR A 50 10.30 -17.72 -1.17
N ASN A 51 10.37 -18.94 -1.71
CA ASN A 51 10.15 -20.16 -0.96
C ASN A 51 11.46 -20.96 -0.97
N PHE A 52 12.04 -21.08 0.22
CA PHE A 52 13.34 -21.70 0.42
C PHE A 52 13.33 -23.16 -0.02
N SER A 53 14.39 -23.57 -0.73
CA SER A 53 14.70 -24.97 -0.99
C SER A 53 16.12 -25.27 -0.54
N THR A 54 16.36 -26.47 -0.01
CA THR A 54 17.71 -26.95 0.32
C THR A 54 18.64 -26.99 -0.91
N LEU A 55 18.08 -27.12 -2.12
CA LEU A 55 18.83 -27.02 -3.38
C LEU A 55 19.39 -25.63 -3.64
N ASP A 56 18.80 -24.58 -3.05
CA ASP A 56 19.32 -23.23 -3.19
C ASP A 56 20.72 -23.14 -2.53
N MET A 57 20.93 -23.85 -1.41
CA MET A 57 22.23 -23.90 -0.71
C MET A 57 23.33 -24.65 -1.48
N GLN A 58 22.97 -25.39 -2.52
CA GLN A 58 23.95 -26.07 -3.37
C GLN A 58 24.50 -25.04 -4.36
N GLY A 59 25.77 -24.66 -4.21
CA GLY A 59 26.48 -23.62 -4.98
C GLY A 59 26.54 -23.82 -6.50
N ASN A 60 25.79 -24.76 -7.08
CA ASN A 60 25.68 -25.04 -8.51
C ASN A 60 24.75 -24.05 -9.26
N TRP A 61 24.86 -22.75 -8.94
CA TRP A 61 24.09 -21.66 -9.57
C TRP A 61 22.56 -21.86 -9.56
N THR A 62 22.02 -22.78 -8.76
CA THR A 62 20.60 -23.16 -8.73
C THR A 62 19.72 -21.95 -8.46
N LEU A 63 20.10 -21.13 -7.49
CA LEU A 63 19.41 -19.90 -7.16
C LEU A 63 19.39 -18.91 -8.35
N LEU A 64 20.51 -18.74 -9.05
CA LEU A 64 20.62 -17.84 -10.21
C LEU A 64 19.90 -18.39 -11.45
N LYS A 65 19.80 -19.72 -11.61
CA LYS A 65 18.97 -20.34 -12.64
C LYS A 65 17.48 -20.17 -12.35
N ARG A 66 17.08 -20.32 -11.08
CA ARG A 66 15.69 -20.17 -10.61
C ARG A 66 15.23 -18.71 -10.58
N PHE A 67 16.15 -17.79 -10.31
CA PHE A 67 15.93 -16.35 -10.24
C PHE A 67 16.93 -15.61 -11.13
N SER A 68 16.87 -15.86 -12.45
CA SER A 68 17.78 -15.28 -13.45
C SER A 68 17.75 -13.75 -13.53
N ARG A 69 16.65 -13.14 -13.06
CA ARG A 69 16.47 -11.68 -12.94
C ARG A 69 16.66 -11.16 -11.51
N GLY A 70 17.18 -12.00 -10.62
CA GLY A 70 17.27 -11.72 -9.19
C GLY A 70 15.98 -11.97 -8.43
N VAL A 71 16.08 -11.86 -7.10
CA VAL A 71 14.97 -12.01 -6.15
C VAL A 71 14.38 -10.64 -5.81
N HIS A 72 13.08 -10.61 -5.49
CA HIS A 72 12.42 -9.34 -5.14
C HIS A 72 12.87 -8.90 -3.75
N LEU A 73 13.57 -7.76 -3.68
CA LEU A 73 13.97 -7.12 -2.44
C LEU A 73 12.79 -6.35 -1.85
N ALA A 74 12.51 -6.57 -0.56
CA ALA A 74 11.67 -5.68 0.23
C ALA A 74 12.60 -4.84 1.11
N LEU A 75 12.57 -3.52 0.90
CA LEU A 75 13.32 -2.55 1.71
C LEU A 75 12.34 -1.70 2.48
N ASP A 76 12.44 -1.77 3.81
CA ASP A 76 11.82 -0.80 4.70
C ASP A 76 12.87 0.24 5.07
N PHE A 77 12.49 1.52 5.08
CA PHE A 77 13.37 2.64 5.34
C PHE A 77 12.64 3.74 6.10
N ALA A 78 13.40 4.61 6.76
CA ALA A 78 12.92 5.84 7.37
C ALA A 78 13.85 6.99 6.95
N ILE A 79 13.31 8.20 6.97
CA ILE A 79 14.06 9.43 6.77
C ILE A 79 14.69 9.78 8.11
N GLY A 80 16.02 9.65 8.21
CA GLY A 80 16.76 9.89 9.43
C GLY A 80 17.22 11.34 9.59
N ASN A 81 17.80 11.63 10.75
CA ASN A 81 18.39 12.93 11.12
C ASN A 81 17.37 14.09 11.20
N THR A 82 16.07 13.78 11.24
CA THR A 82 14.99 14.77 11.39
C THR A 82 13.70 14.09 11.84
N SER A 83 12.85 14.83 12.53
CA SER A 83 11.47 14.42 12.87
C SER A 83 10.47 15.04 11.89
N CYS A 84 9.21 14.63 12.01
CA CYS A 84 8.09 15.35 11.43
C CYS A 84 8.10 16.84 11.83
N PRO A 85 7.75 17.77 10.92
CA PRO A 85 7.44 19.14 11.28
C PRO A 85 6.23 19.17 12.23
N ALA A 86 6.21 20.15 13.15
CA ALA A 86 5.06 20.33 14.03
C ALA A 86 3.81 20.75 13.24
N GLU A 87 2.63 20.46 13.78
CA GLU A 87 1.37 20.82 13.13
C GLU A 87 1.30 22.32 12.83
N GLY A 88 0.92 22.66 11.59
CA GLY A 88 0.84 24.06 11.13
C GLY A 88 2.17 24.69 10.72
N GLN A 89 3.31 24.01 10.87
CA GLN A 89 4.58 24.49 10.33
C GLN A 89 4.78 24.09 8.86
N PRO A 90 5.48 24.92 8.06
CA PRO A 90 5.83 24.56 6.69
C PRO A 90 6.77 23.35 6.67
N SER A 91 6.62 22.50 5.64
CA SER A 91 7.51 21.38 5.42
C SER A 91 8.94 21.85 5.11
N PRO A 92 9.99 21.17 5.61
CA PRO A 92 11.37 21.44 5.25
C PRO A 92 11.63 21.38 3.72
N PRO A 93 12.67 22.05 3.20
CA PRO A 93 13.00 22.02 1.77
C PRO A 93 13.26 20.62 1.21
N ASP A 94 13.77 19.72 2.05
CA ASP A 94 14.10 18.32 1.77
C ASP A 94 13.03 17.34 2.27
N TYR A 95 11.81 17.82 2.52
CA TYR A 95 10.73 17.00 3.03
C TYR A 95 10.36 15.86 2.05
N ALA A 96 10.58 14.63 2.51
CA ALA A 96 10.42 13.44 1.68
C ALA A 96 8.97 13.09 1.30
N CYS A 97 7.96 13.56 2.04
CA CYS A 97 6.56 13.23 1.78
C CYS A 97 5.97 14.18 0.74
N VAL A 98 6.37 13.97 -0.52
CA VAL A 98 6.06 14.89 -1.63
C VAL A 98 4.65 14.74 -2.21
N SER A 99 3.90 13.71 -1.82
CA SER A 99 2.52 13.52 -2.26
C SER A 99 1.55 14.42 -1.49
N GLY A 100 0.62 15.10 -2.18
CA GLY A 100 -0.35 16.01 -1.53
C GLY A 100 -1.28 15.34 -0.51
N ASN A 101 -1.72 14.09 -0.76
CA ASN A 101 -2.58 13.32 0.14
C ASN A 101 -1.77 12.42 1.09
N SER A 102 -0.69 12.97 1.66
CA SER A 102 0.22 12.25 2.54
C SER A 102 0.59 13.05 3.78
N SER A 103 1.02 12.35 4.82
CA SER A 103 1.56 12.93 6.04
C SER A 103 2.79 12.15 6.47
N CYS A 104 3.63 12.77 7.29
CA CYS A 104 4.70 12.07 7.96
C CYS A 104 4.19 11.45 9.27
N ALA A 105 4.88 10.44 9.74
CA ALA A 105 4.76 9.90 11.09
C ALA A 105 6.17 9.66 11.63
N ASN A 106 6.45 10.13 12.85
CA ASN A 106 7.71 9.83 13.51
C ASN A 106 7.88 8.31 13.63
N ALA A 107 9.10 7.85 13.41
CA ALA A 107 9.48 6.46 13.47
C ALA A 107 10.50 6.28 14.59
N ASP A 108 10.34 5.20 15.36
CA ASP A 108 11.29 4.81 16.40
C ASP A 108 12.52 4.20 15.73
N ALA A 109 13.45 5.06 15.31
CA ALA A 109 14.79 4.63 14.88
C ALA A 109 15.70 4.68 16.10
N ALA A 110 16.26 3.51 16.45
CA ALA A 110 16.88 3.15 17.73
C ALA A 110 17.75 4.19 18.46
N ASP A 111 18.30 5.21 17.79
CA ASP A 111 19.15 6.23 18.42
C ASP A 111 19.07 7.64 17.79
N THR A 112 18.25 7.87 16.76
CA THR A 112 18.17 9.18 16.07
C THR A 112 16.74 9.51 15.65
N PRO A 113 16.33 10.80 15.66
CA PRO A 113 15.04 11.20 15.13
C PRO A 113 14.88 10.74 13.69
N ALA A 114 13.77 10.07 13.43
CA ALA A 114 13.41 9.64 12.10
C ALA A 114 11.90 9.75 11.88
N TYR A 115 11.49 9.79 10.61
CA TYR A 115 10.09 9.71 10.24
C TYR A 115 9.89 8.89 8.97
N VAL A 116 8.65 8.42 8.78
CA VAL A 116 8.19 7.75 7.57
C VAL A 116 7.02 8.51 6.97
N CYS A 117 6.86 8.42 5.65
CA CYS A 117 5.69 8.98 4.99
C CYS A 117 4.58 7.94 4.88
N LYS A 118 3.34 8.38 5.10
CA LYS A 118 2.12 7.59 4.92
C LYS A 118 1.11 8.37 4.09
N CYS A 119 0.32 7.68 3.27
CA CYS A 119 -0.86 8.30 2.69
C CYS A 119 -1.89 8.59 3.80
N TRP A 120 -2.74 9.59 3.58
CA TRP A 120 -3.87 9.84 4.46
C TRP A 120 -4.81 8.63 4.55
N ASP A 121 -5.65 8.62 5.59
CA ASP A 121 -6.71 7.64 5.69
C ASP A 121 -7.59 7.69 4.43
N LYS A 122 -7.94 6.51 3.91
CA LYS A 122 -8.68 6.32 2.64
C LYS A 122 -7.87 6.58 1.36
N TYR A 123 -6.56 6.82 1.48
CA TYR A 123 -5.64 6.91 0.35
C TYR A 123 -4.62 5.78 0.36
N THR A 124 -4.07 5.49 -0.82
CA THR A 124 -3.13 4.39 -0.99
C THR A 124 -2.10 4.67 -2.08
N GLY A 125 -0.98 3.96 -2.05
CA GLY A 125 0.11 4.11 -3.02
C GLY A 125 1.42 4.53 -2.39
N ASN A 126 2.20 5.38 -3.08
CA ASN A 126 3.53 5.79 -2.64
C ASN A 126 3.56 7.27 -2.21
N PRO A 127 3.67 7.58 -0.91
CA PRO A 127 3.71 8.96 -0.44
C PRO A 127 5.01 9.72 -0.78
N TYR A 128 6.06 9.01 -1.22
CA TYR A 128 7.34 9.58 -1.64
C TYR A 128 7.38 9.96 -3.12
N LEU A 129 6.25 9.86 -3.84
CA LEU A 129 6.13 10.25 -5.25
C LEU A 129 5.11 11.39 -5.41
N PRO A 130 5.33 12.34 -6.34
CA PRO A 130 4.30 13.30 -6.71
C PRO A 130 3.03 12.57 -7.15
N ASN A 131 1.87 12.96 -6.60
CA ASN A 131 0.57 12.30 -6.83
C ASN A 131 0.57 10.78 -6.55
N GLY A 132 1.50 10.30 -5.71
CA GLY A 132 1.65 8.88 -5.45
C GLY A 132 0.63 8.31 -4.46
N CYS A 133 -0.02 9.15 -3.64
CA CYS A 133 -1.18 8.77 -2.85
C CYS A 133 -2.48 9.07 -3.61
N GLN A 134 -3.18 8.00 -3.96
CA GLN A 134 -4.44 8.03 -4.70
C GLN A 134 -5.59 7.58 -3.82
N ASP A 135 -6.76 8.14 -4.08
CA ASP A 135 -8.02 7.75 -3.42
C ASP A 135 -8.26 6.24 -3.59
N ILE A 136 -8.65 5.57 -2.50
CA ILE A 136 -9.01 4.15 -2.56
C ILE A 136 -10.41 4.07 -3.16
N ASP A 137 -10.53 3.35 -4.28
CA ASP A 137 -11.85 3.01 -4.81
C ASP A 137 -12.43 1.82 -4.03
N GLU A 138 -13.14 2.11 -2.94
CA GLU A 138 -13.73 1.07 -2.09
C GLU A 138 -14.75 0.21 -2.83
N CYS A 139 -15.42 0.76 -3.86
CA CYS A 139 -16.42 0.04 -4.65
C CYS A 139 -15.81 -1.06 -5.53
N LYS A 140 -14.50 -1.00 -5.82
CA LYS A 140 -13.77 -2.11 -6.45
C LYS A 140 -13.44 -3.25 -5.48
N GLN A 141 -13.68 -3.06 -4.18
CA GLN A 141 -13.37 -4.01 -3.12
C GLN A 141 -14.60 -4.29 -2.22
N PRO A 142 -15.71 -4.77 -2.78
CA PRO A 142 -16.99 -4.91 -2.06
C PRO A 142 -16.94 -5.89 -0.87
N GLN A 143 -15.95 -6.79 -0.84
CA GLN A 143 -15.74 -7.72 0.28
C GLN A 143 -15.15 -7.03 1.52
N LEU A 144 -14.39 -5.95 1.32
CA LEU A 144 -13.76 -5.18 2.39
C LEU A 144 -14.59 -3.96 2.77
N TYR A 145 -15.31 -3.40 1.80
CA TYR A 145 -16.15 -2.22 1.96
C TYR A 145 -17.59 -2.50 1.52
N PRO A 146 -18.30 -3.42 2.21
CA PRO A 146 -19.65 -3.78 1.82
C PRO A 146 -20.64 -2.65 2.12
N CYS A 147 -21.52 -2.36 1.15
CA CYS A 147 -22.73 -1.60 1.40
C CYS A 147 -23.81 -2.53 1.98
N GLN A 148 -24.39 -2.14 3.10
CA GLN A 148 -25.44 -2.90 3.78
C GLN A 148 -26.80 -2.72 3.08
N ASN A 149 -27.73 -3.64 3.32
CA ASN A 149 -29.15 -3.52 2.97
C ASN A 149 -29.43 -3.24 1.47
N GLY A 150 -28.66 -3.86 0.57
CA GLY A 150 -28.90 -3.77 -0.88
C GLY A 150 -28.66 -2.39 -1.48
N ARG A 151 -27.93 -1.51 -0.78
CA ARG A 151 -27.48 -0.20 -1.26
C ARG A 151 -26.42 -0.34 -2.37
N ILE A 152 -26.34 0.66 -3.23
CA ILE A 152 -25.34 0.72 -4.31
C ILE A 152 -24.11 1.45 -3.78
N CYS A 153 -22.92 0.90 -4.01
CA CYS A 153 -21.67 1.59 -3.69
C CYS A 153 -21.41 2.70 -4.70
N LYS A 154 -21.05 3.89 -4.21
CA LYS A 154 -20.59 5.02 -5.01
C LYS A 154 -19.29 5.56 -4.44
N ASN A 155 -18.20 5.46 -5.22
CA ASN A 155 -16.90 5.97 -4.81
C ASN A 155 -16.91 7.50 -4.72
N ARG A 156 -16.13 8.05 -3.79
CA ARG A 156 -15.98 9.49 -3.57
C ARG A 156 -14.55 9.78 -3.12
N ILE A 157 -14.05 10.98 -3.41
CA ILE A 157 -12.75 11.40 -2.87
C ILE A 157 -12.81 11.38 -1.33
N GLY A 158 -11.91 10.61 -0.71
CA GLY A 158 -11.82 10.40 0.73
C GLY A 158 -12.78 9.35 1.30
N GLY A 159 -13.38 8.48 0.45
CA GLY A 159 -14.17 7.33 0.91
C GLY A 159 -15.29 6.91 -0.04
N TYR A 160 -16.35 6.31 0.49
CA TYR A 160 -17.46 5.85 -0.32
C TYR A 160 -18.81 6.09 0.34
N ASP A 161 -19.81 6.31 -0.51
CA ASP A 161 -21.20 6.43 -0.13
C ASP A 161 -21.96 5.15 -0.51
N CYS A 162 -22.96 4.81 0.29
CA CYS A 162 -23.90 3.72 0.01
C CYS A 162 -25.33 4.26 -0.17
N PRO A 163 -25.61 5.01 -1.26
CA PRO A 163 -26.97 5.47 -1.54
C PRO A 163 -27.94 4.32 -1.78
N CYS A 164 -29.22 4.62 -1.56
CA CYS A 164 -30.30 3.73 -1.99
C CYS A 164 -30.33 3.61 -3.52
N LYS A 165 -30.85 2.48 -4.01
CA LYS A 165 -31.10 2.27 -5.44
C LYS A 165 -32.03 3.37 -5.99
N PHE A 166 -31.96 3.60 -7.29
CA PHE A 166 -32.87 4.53 -7.97
C PHE A 166 -34.33 4.17 -7.65
N GLY A 167 -35.15 5.19 -7.34
CA GLY A 167 -36.54 5.00 -6.92
C GLY A 167 -36.71 4.58 -5.45
N MET A 168 -35.66 4.65 -4.62
CA MET A 168 -35.74 4.39 -3.18
C MET A 168 -35.14 5.55 -2.37
N LYS A 169 -35.67 5.79 -1.17
CA LYS A 169 -35.14 6.76 -0.19
C LYS A 169 -34.90 6.08 1.16
N SER A 170 -33.98 6.66 1.94
CA SER A 170 -33.76 6.22 3.31
C SER A 170 -34.96 6.64 4.17
N ASP A 171 -35.47 5.75 5.01
CA ASP A 171 -36.60 6.02 5.92
C ASP A 171 -36.18 6.66 7.26
N GLY A 172 -34.93 7.14 7.37
CA GLY A 172 -34.37 7.69 8.61
C GLY A 172 -34.03 6.63 9.67
N LYS A 173 -34.38 5.34 9.48
CA LYS A 173 -33.88 4.24 10.29
C LYS A 173 -32.60 3.71 9.67
N ALA A 174 -31.61 3.45 10.52
CA ALA A 174 -30.23 3.15 10.12
C ALA A 174 -30.15 2.05 9.03
N GLY A 175 -30.06 2.48 7.77
CA GLY A 175 -29.76 1.63 6.63
C GLY A 175 -30.94 1.15 5.79
N THR A 176 -32.21 1.36 6.14
CA THR A 176 -33.33 0.82 5.35
C THR A 176 -33.66 1.73 4.16
N CYS A 177 -33.79 1.14 2.97
CA CYS A 177 -34.22 1.83 1.76
C CYS A 177 -35.66 1.42 1.45
N THR A 178 -36.58 2.38 1.39
CA THR A 178 -37.98 2.16 1.00
C THR A 178 -38.20 2.71 -0.39
N HIS A 179 -39.07 2.07 -1.17
CA HIS A 179 -39.46 2.62 -2.47
C HIS A 179 -40.09 3.98 -2.26
N VAL A 180 -39.62 4.95 -3.04
CA VAL A 180 -40.37 6.19 -3.25
C VAL A 180 -41.58 5.74 -4.04
N LEU A 181 -42.71 5.55 -3.35
CA LEU A 181 -44.01 5.40 -3.99
C LEU A 181 -44.24 6.68 -4.81
N LEU A 182 -43.83 6.66 -6.07
CA LEU A 182 -44.24 7.64 -7.06
C LEU A 182 -45.74 7.40 -7.25
N THR A 183 -46.56 8.09 -6.47
CA THR A 183 -48.03 7.99 -6.54
C THR A 183 -48.61 8.58 -7.83
N THR A 184 -47.82 8.73 -8.90
CA THR A 184 -48.34 9.10 -10.22
C THR A 184 -47.31 8.73 -11.29
N ALA A 185 -47.51 7.59 -11.96
CA ALA A 185 -46.85 7.33 -13.23
C ALA A 185 -47.50 8.22 -14.30
N ALA A 186 -46.80 9.24 -14.77
CA ALA A 186 -47.25 10.02 -15.92
C ALA A 186 -47.08 9.18 -17.20
N LYS A 187 -48.17 9.04 -17.96
CA LYS A 187 -48.15 8.37 -19.27
C LYS A 187 -48.10 9.45 -20.34
N ALA A 188 -46.97 9.57 -21.03
CA ALA A 188 -46.84 10.45 -22.19
C ALA A 188 -47.12 9.64 -23.46
N THR A 189 -47.95 10.20 -24.35
CA THR A 189 -48.16 9.68 -25.71
C THR A 189 -47.82 10.81 -26.68
N MET A 190 -47.13 10.47 -27.76
CA MET A 190 -46.87 11.38 -28.88
C MET A 190 -47.48 10.76 -30.13
N GLY A 191 -48.55 11.38 -30.62
CA GLY A 191 -49.12 11.10 -31.93
C GLY A 191 -48.51 12.02 -32.99
N LYS A 192 -48.22 11.47 -34.16
CA LYS A 192 -47.85 12.24 -35.35
C LYS A 192 -49.06 12.17 -36.29
N TYR A 193 -49.51 13.32 -36.80
CA TYR A 193 -50.50 13.39 -37.88
C TYR A 193 -49.90 12.80 -39.17
#